data_AF-A0A7C1VVF3-F1
#
_entry.id   AF-A0A7C1VVF3-F1
#
_cell.length_a   1.000
_cell.length_b   1.000
_cell.length_c   1.000
_cell.angle_alpha   90.00
_cell.angle_beta   90.00
_cell.angle_gamma   90.00
#
_symmetry.space_group_name_H-M   'P 1'
#
loop_
_entity.id
_entity.type
_entity.pdbx_description
1 polymer ?
#
loop_
_entity_poly.entity_id
_entity_poly.type
_entity_poly.pdbx_seq_one_letter_code
_entity_poly.pdbx_strand_id
1 'polypeptide(L)'
;MKDELREILKKQHYAIVGNHSGVKLCHWMRQSLLFGRECYKQTFYGIESHRCLQMTPTINQCTQNCLFCWRYQGFTELKIENPDDPLFILEESIRAQRKLITGFKGDPRCDQKKWREANDPKHVACSLTGEPTLYPRLGEFFEACHKRGMTTFLVTNGTNPEALEKLDPLPTQLYVSVVAPNKEVYKRLCRPNIPDGWEKLQKTLEILPSLETRIVIRHTLVDEWNNKDKYIKEYVKLDEKASPLFIEPKAFVFVGYSRKRLTIANMPSHAKVKIFGERLAEELGYFFADEKPDSRVVLLSKNKKVERIDKQS
;
A
#
# COMPACT_ATOMS: atom_id res chain seq x y z
N MET A 1 -1.86 20.01 -11.19
CA MET A 1 -3.12 19.30 -10.86
C MET A 1 -4.32 20.19 -11.17
N LYS A 2 -5.26 19.72 -12.00
CA LYS A 2 -6.49 20.45 -12.37
C LYS A 2 -7.40 20.72 -11.15
N ASP A 3 -8.10 21.85 -11.14
CA ASP A 3 -8.94 22.27 -10.00
C ASP A 3 -10.10 21.30 -9.70
N GLU A 4 -10.70 20.72 -10.74
CA GLU A 4 -11.76 19.71 -10.58
C GLU A 4 -11.29 18.52 -9.74
N LEU A 5 -10.07 18.04 -9.98
CA LEU A 5 -9.49 16.94 -9.20
C LEU A 5 -9.20 17.36 -7.76
N ARG A 6 -8.73 18.60 -7.54
CA ARG A 6 -8.52 19.13 -6.18
C ARG A 6 -9.82 19.08 -5.38
N GLU A 7 -10.95 19.48 -5.98
CA GLU A 7 -12.25 19.45 -5.33
C GLU A 7 -12.77 18.04 -5.06
N ILE A 8 -12.56 17.09 -6.00
CA ILE A 8 -12.87 15.67 -5.78
C ILE A 8 -12.08 15.13 -4.58
N LEU A 9 -10.77 15.41 -4.50
CA LEU A 9 -9.90 14.94 -3.43
C LEU A 9 -10.31 15.54 -2.08
N LYS A 10 -10.61 16.85 -2.02
CA LYS A 10 -11.13 17.50 -0.80
C LYS A 10 -12.43 16.87 -0.32
N LYS A 11 -13.40 16.63 -1.21
CA LYS A 11 -14.66 15.92 -0.89
C LYS A 11 -14.43 14.51 -0.36
N GLN A 12 -13.32 13.88 -0.74
CA GLN A 12 -12.91 12.57 -0.23
C GLN A 12 -12.02 12.65 1.02
N HIS A 13 -11.92 13.81 1.65
CA HIS A 13 -11.13 14.08 2.86
C HIS A 13 -9.63 13.90 2.70
N TYR A 14 -9.09 14.15 1.50
CA TYR A 14 -7.66 14.32 1.32
C TYR A 14 -7.24 15.72 1.77
N ALA A 15 -6.13 15.79 2.49
CA ALA A 15 -5.37 17.02 2.65
C ALA A 15 -4.27 17.03 1.57
N ILE A 16 -4.36 17.98 0.63
CA ILE A 16 -3.34 18.16 -0.39
C ILE A 16 -2.11 18.81 0.26
N VAL A 17 -0.93 18.30 -0.05
CA VAL A 17 0.36 18.82 0.42
C VAL A 17 1.15 19.27 -0.80
N GLY A 18 1.52 20.56 -0.83
CA GLY A 18 2.20 21.16 -1.98
C GLY A 18 1.40 21.02 -3.28
N ASN A 19 2.10 20.65 -4.34
CA ASN A 19 1.57 20.60 -5.70
C ASN A 19 1.13 19.20 -6.14
N HIS A 20 1.75 18.17 -5.58
CA HIS A 20 1.62 16.79 -6.07
C HIS A 20 1.50 15.73 -4.97
N SER A 21 1.51 16.13 -3.68
CA SER A 21 1.45 15.20 -2.55
C SER A 21 0.10 15.28 -1.83
N GLY A 22 -0.17 14.31 -0.94
CA GLY A 22 -1.24 14.46 0.01
C GLY A 22 -1.36 13.37 1.06
N VAL A 23 -2.16 13.68 2.07
CA VAL A 23 -2.40 12.88 3.27
C VAL A 23 -3.88 12.57 3.38
N LYS A 24 -4.21 11.39 3.91
CA LYS A 24 -5.57 11.06 4.30
C LYS A 24 -5.54 10.13 5.49
N LEU A 25 -6.44 10.36 6.44
CA LEU A 25 -6.56 9.48 7.60
C LEU A 25 -6.99 8.08 7.18
N CYS A 26 -6.21 7.09 7.61
CA CYS A 26 -6.55 5.70 7.43
C CYS A 26 -7.85 5.36 8.17
N HIS A 27 -8.71 4.54 7.55
CA HIS A 27 -9.91 4.02 8.22
C HIS A 27 -9.56 3.37 9.56
N TRP A 28 -8.49 2.57 9.61
CA TRP A 28 -8.05 1.88 10.81
C TRP A 28 -7.45 2.79 11.88
N MET A 29 -6.90 3.93 11.50
CA MET A 29 -6.49 4.94 12.48
C MET A 29 -7.69 5.44 13.27
N ARG A 30 -8.78 5.79 12.57
CA ARG A 30 -10.03 6.18 13.22
C ARG A 30 -10.60 5.05 14.09
N GLN A 31 -10.53 3.80 13.61
CA GLN A 31 -10.97 2.64 14.39
C GLN A 31 -10.14 2.43 15.67
N SER A 32 -8.82 2.66 15.62
CA SER A 32 -7.95 2.57 16.79
C SER A 32 -8.23 3.67 17.81
N LEU A 33 -8.42 4.91 17.34
CA LEU A 33 -8.69 6.07 18.19
C LEU A 33 -10.04 6.00 18.90
N LEU A 34 -11.09 5.54 18.22
CA LEU A 34 -12.46 5.60 18.73
C LEU A 34 -12.98 4.28 19.32
N PHE A 35 -12.40 3.15 18.92
CA PHE A 35 -12.95 1.83 19.25
C PHE A 35 -11.87 0.82 19.69
N GLY A 36 -10.62 1.26 19.86
CA GLY A 36 -9.52 0.38 20.28
C GLY A 36 -9.14 -0.70 19.24
N ARG A 37 -9.70 -0.66 18.03
CA ARG A 37 -9.47 -1.68 17.00
C ARG A 37 -8.22 -1.40 16.18
N GLU A 38 -7.41 -2.42 15.98
CA GLU A 38 -6.16 -2.34 15.23
C GLU A 38 -6.29 -2.80 13.77
N CYS A 39 -5.41 -2.30 12.90
CA CYS A 39 -5.31 -2.78 11.53
C CYS A 39 -4.54 -4.10 11.45
N TYR A 40 -4.73 -4.84 10.34
CA TYR A 40 -4.03 -6.10 10.12
C TYR A 40 -2.50 -5.99 10.19
N LYS A 41 -1.91 -4.85 9.82
CA LYS A 41 -0.45 -4.65 9.88
C LYS A 41 0.07 -4.56 11.32
N GLN A 42 -0.76 -4.11 12.25
CA GLN A 42 -0.42 -4.13 13.67
C GLN A 42 -0.35 -5.56 14.19
N THR A 43 -1.34 -6.38 13.80
CA THR A 43 -1.36 -7.82 14.10
C THR A 43 -0.13 -8.51 13.50
N PHE A 44 0.14 -8.31 12.21
CA PHE A 44 1.20 -9.02 11.47
C PHE A 44 2.63 -8.53 11.80
N TYR A 45 2.84 -7.22 11.86
CA TYR A 45 4.17 -6.62 11.89
C TYR A 45 4.44 -5.77 13.13
N GLY A 46 3.44 -5.60 14.00
CA GLY A 46 3.56 -4.80 15.22
C GLY A 46 3.40 -3.30 15.07
N ILE A 47 3.10 -2.79 13.86
CA ILE A 47 3.01 -1.34 13.65
C ILE A 47 1.79 -0.73 14.33
N GLU A 48 1.97 0.35 15.06
CA GLU A 48 0.87 1.02 15.75
C GLU A 48 -0.02 1.78 14.76
N SER A 49 -1.23 1.27 14.54
CA SER A 49 -2.15 1.77 13.49
C SER A 49 -2.49 3.26 13.64
N HIS A 50 -2.57 3.76 14.88
CA HIS A 50 -2.85 5.16 15.18
C HIS A 50 -1.65 6.09 15.00
N ARG A 51 -0.44 5.55 14.87
CA ARG A 51 0.80 6.30 14.64
C ARG A 51 1.27 6.25 13.20
N CYS A 52 0.43 5.77 12.28
CA CYS A 52 0.70 5.71 10.86
C CYS A 52 0.23 6.99 10.14
N LEU A 53 1.18 7.65 9.48
CA LEU A 53 0.96 8.72 8.52
C LEU A 53 0.76 8.10 7.12
N GLN A 54 -0.49 7.96 6.69
CA GLN A 54 -0.80 7.50 5.33
C GLN A 54 -0.77 8.68 4.35
N MET A 55 0.18 8.63 3.42
CA MET A 55 0.43 9.70 2.46
C MET A 55 0.81 9.17 1.07
N THR A 56 0.93 10.08 0.11
CA THR A 56 1.57 9.81 -1.18
C THR A 56 2.30 11.06 -1.66
N PRO A 57 3.49 10.92 -2.28
CA PRO A 57 4.15 12.01 -3.00
C PRO A 57 3.67 12.14 -4.45
N THR A 58 2.70 11.34 -4.91
CA THR A 58 2.26 11.27 -6.32
C THR A 58 0.74 11.17 -6.41
N ILE A 59 0.04 12.16 -5.86
CA ILE A 59 -1.42 12.08 -5.66
C ILE A 59 -2.22 11.95 -6.98
N ASN A 60 -1.65 12.43 -8.10
CA ASN A 60 -2.29 12.43 -9.42
C ASN A 60 -1.47 11.70 -10.50
N GLN A 61 -0.44 10.94 -10.15
CA GLN A 61 0.43 10.27 -11.11
C GLN A 61 0.38 8.77 -10.87
N CYS A 62 0.05 8.00 -11.91
CA CYS A 62 0.03 6.54 -11.86
C CYS A 62 0.18 5.96 -13.27
N THR A 63 0.90 4.85 -13.36
CA THR A 63 1.07 4.07 -14.58
C THR A 63 -0.06 3.08 -14.85
N GLN A 64 -1.08 3.01 -13.98
CA GLN A 64 -2.18 2.05 -14.08
C GLN A 64 -3.54 2.70 -13.76
N ASN A 65 -4.59 2.25 -14.45
CA ASN A 65 -5.99 2.62 -14.20
C ASN A 65 -6.83 1.40 -13.75
N CYS A 66 -6.40 0.74 -12.68
CA CYS A 66 -6.96 -0.54 -12.23
C CYS A 66 -8.46 -0.50 -11.91
N LEU A 67 -9.19 -1.53 -12.32
CA LEU A 67 -10.64 -1.62 -12.06
C LEU A 67 -10.97 -1.63 -10.56
N PHE A 68 -10.16 -2.32 -9.76
CA PHE A 68 -10.34 -2.47 -8.31
C PHE A 68 -9.89 -1.24 -7.50
N CYS A 69 -9.23 -0.25 -8.10
CA CYS A 69 -8.74 0.90 -7.36
C CYS A 69 -9.91 1.72 -6.81
N TRP A 70 -10.10 1.75 -5.49
CA TRP A 70 -11.13 2.56 -4.81
C TRP A 70 -10.94 4.08 -4.92
N ARG A 71 -9.79 4.55 -5.40
CA ARG A 71 -9.43 5.98 -5.46
C ARG A 71 -9.80 6.55 -6.82
N TYR A 72 -9.62 7.86 -6.97
CA TYR A 72 -9.79 8.51 -8.26
C TYR A 72 -9.02 7.75 -9.37
N GLN A 73 -9.63 7.70 -10.54
CA GLN A 73 -9.14 7.03 -11.75
C GLN A 73 -9.32 8.01 -12.89
N GLY A 74 -8.35 8.06 -13.81
CA GLY A 74 -8.18 9.19 -14.73
C GLY A 74 -6.78 9.80 -14.67
N PHE A 75 -5.80 9.03 -14.19
CA PHE A 75 -4.40 9.46 -14.21
C PHE A 75 -3.95 9.61 -15.67
N THR A 76 -3.68 10.84 -16.06
CA THR A 76 -3.08 11.19 -17.37
C THR A 76 -1.63 11.61 -17.24
N GLU A 77 -1.18 11.91 -16.03
CA GLU A 77 0.16 12.38 -15.74
C GLU A 77 1.05 11.22 -15.29
N LEU A 78 2.24 11.09 -15.90
CA LEU A 78 3.23 10.07 -15.57
C LEU A 78 4.51 10.65 -14.97
N LYS A 79 4.59 11.97 -14.84
CA LYS A 79 5.76 12.70 -14.34
C LYS A 79 5.32 13.87 -13.47
N ILE A 80 6.19 14.30 -12.58
CA ILE A 80 6.05 15.52 -11.81
C ILE A 80 7.04 16.54 -12.38
N GLU A 81 6.53 17.62 -12.97
CA GLU A 81 7.38 18.64 -13.61
C GLU A 81 8.20 19.43 -12.59
N ASN A 82 7.55 19.87 -11.51
CA ASN A 82 8.17 20.64 -10.43
C ASN A 82 8.00 19.85 -9.12
N PRO A 83 8.90 18.91 -8.82
CA PRO A 83 8.83 18.12 -7.60
C PRO A 83 9.16 19.00 -6.38
N ASP A 84 8.23 19.08 -5.44
CA ASP A 84 8.40 19.73 -4.15
C ASP A 84 9.52 19.05 -3.35
N ASP A 85 10.13 19.79 -2.43
CA ASP A 85 11.24 19.30 -1.60
C ASP A 85 10.81 18.18 -0.63
N PRO A 86 11.60 17.10 -0.45
CA PRO A 86 11.27 15.98 0.43
C PRO A 86 10.99 16.39 1.88
N LEU A 87 11.78 17.30 2.45
CA LEU A 87 11.59 17.75 3.83
C LEU A 87 10.30 18.57 3.96
N PHE A 88 10.04 19.44 2.98
CA PHE A 88 8.76 20.15 2.89
C PHE A 88 7.57 19.18 2.84
N ILE A 89 7.62 18.16 1.98
CA ILE A 89 6.55 17.15 1.87
C ILE A 89 6.34 16.45 3.22
N LEU A 90 7.41 16.08 3.92
CA LEU A 90 7.32 15.39 5.21
C LEU A 90 6.69 16.28 6.28
N GLU A 91 7.20 17.49 6.49
CA GLU A 91 6.72 18.41 7.53
C GLU A 91 5.26 18.83 7.30
N GLU A 92 4.90 19.17 6.07
CA GLU A 92 3.52 19.53 5.74
C GLU A 92 2.59 18.31 5.77
N SER A 93 3.08 17.10 5.51
CA SER A 93 2.29 15.88 5.71
C SER A 93 1.99 15.62 7.18
N ILE A 94 2.98 15.83 8.07
CA ILE A 94 2.78 15.73 9.53
C ILE A 94 1.82 16.83 10.01
N ARG A 95 1.94 18.06 9.51
CA ARG A 95 1.02 19.15 9.82
C ARG A 95 -0.41 18.85 9.35
N ALA A 96 -0.56 18.33 8.13
CA ALA A 96 -1.84 17.93 7.57
C ALA A 96 -2.49 16.81 8.40
N GLN A 97 -1.72 15.79 8.80
CA GLN A 97 -2.17 14.73 9.70
C GLN A 97 -2.69 15.30 11.03
N ARG A 98 -1.90 16.15 11.70
CA ARG A 98 -2.28 16.82 12.96
C ARG A 98 -3.60 17.58 12.80
N LYS A 99 -3.73 18.37 11.73
CA LYS A 99 -4.96 19.11 11.42
C LYS A 99 -6.16 18.19 11.24
N LEU A 100 -6.00 17.08 10.52
CA LEU A 100 -7.07 16.12 10.26
C LEU A 100 -7.54 15.40 11.54
N ILE A 101 -6.63 15.13 12.48
CA ILE A 101 -6.97 14.39 13.72
C ILE A 101 -7.49 15.28 14.85
N THR A 102 -7.33 16.61 14.76
CA THR A 102 -7.87 17.56 15.74
C THR A 102 -9.35 17.32 16.02
N GLY A 103 -10.12 16.95 14.98
CA GLY A 103 -11.56 16.69 15.10
C GLY A 103 -11.95 15.52 16.02
N PHE A 104 -11.04 14.60 16.34
CA PHE A 104 -11.34 13.49 17.25
C PHE A 104 -11.20 13.85 18.72
N LYS A 105 -10.44 14.89 19.08
CA LYS A 105 -10.09 15.20 20.48
C LYS A 105 -11.33 15.39 21.36
N GLY A 106 -12.37 16.01 20.81
CA GLY A 106 -13.63 16.30 21.51
C GLY A 106 -14.65 15.15 21.51
N ASP A 107 -14.38 14.04 20.81
CA ASP A 107 -15.27 12.87 20.85
C ASP A 107 -15.03 12.08 22.15
N PRO A 108 -16.06 11.83 22.98
CA PRO A 108 -15.91 11.10 24.24
C PRO A 108 -15.34 9.69 24.09
N ARG A 109 -15.45 9.08 22.91
CA ARG A 109 -14.90 7.75 22.62
C ARG A 109 -13.40 7.79 22.30
N CYS A 110 -12.85 8.96 22.06
CA CYS A 110 -11.47 9.10 21.63
C CYS A 110 -10.51 8.78 22.78
N ASP A 111 -9.67 7.76 22.58
CA ASP A 111 -8.55 7.46 23.46
C ASP A 111 -7.54 8.62 23.43
N GLN A 112 -7.48 9.37 24.52
CA GLN A 112 -6.65 10.57 24.63
C GLN A 112 -5.15 10.24 24.60
N LYS A 113 -4.72 9.06 25.05
CA LYS A 113 -3.33 8.62 24.97
C LYS A 113 -2.96 8.38 23.51
N LYS A 114 -3.75 7.57 22.80
CA LYS A 114 -3.53 7.31 21.37
C LYS A 114 -3.66 8.57 20.52
N TRP A 115 -4.56 9.49 20.87
CA TRP A 115 -4.68 10.76 20.17
C TRP A 115 -3.42 11.62 20.31
N ARG A 116 -2.82 11.69 21.51
CA ARG A 116 -1.52 12.36 21.71
C ARG A 116 -0.41 11.69 20.90
N GLU A 117 -0.34 10.36 20.92
CA GLU A 117 0.63 9.60 20.12
C GLU A 117 0.43 9.77 18.61
N ALA A 118 -0.81 9.88 18.15
CA ALA A 118 -1.16 10.11 16.74
C ALA A 118 -0.71 11.49 16.22
N ASN A 119 -0.51 12.47 17.10
CA ASN A 119 0.08 13.77 16.76
C ASN A 119 1.61 13.69 16.57
N ASP A 120 2.24 12.58 16.97
CA ASP A 120 3.65 12.24 16.73
C ASP A 120 3.76 10.87 16.05
N PRO A 121 3.44 10.78 14.74
CA PRO A 121 3.45 9.53 14.02
C PRO A 121 4.85 8.88 14.02
N LYS A 122 4.91 7.55 14.02
CA LYS A 122 6.15 6.75 13.96
C LYS A 122 6.35 6.02 12.65
N HIS A 123 5.30 5.96 11.81
CA HIS A 123 5.33 5.21 10.57
C HIS A 123 4.85 6.10 9.43
N VAL A 124 5.57 6.13 8.31
CA VAL A 124 5.12 6.77 7.06
C VAL A 124 4.75 5.68 6.06
N ALA A 125 3.52 5.71 5.57
CA ALA A 125 3.05 4.80 4.53
C ALA A 125 2.79 5.55 3.21
N CYS A 126 3.74 5.46 2.29
CA CYS A 126 3.62 5.86 0.89
C CYS A 126 2.76 4.84 0.14
N SER A 127 1.45 4.88 0.42
CA SER A 127 0.48 3.90 -0.09
C SER A 127 -0.91 4.49 -0.30
N LEU A 128 -1.01 5.82 -0.28
CA LEU A 128 -2.28 6.51 -0.39
C LEU A 128 -2.80 6.42 -1.82
N THR A 129 -2.34 7.18 -2.80
CA THR A 129 -2.83 7.05 -4.17
C THR A 129 -1.72 7.30 -5.17
N GLY A 130 -1.95 6.96 -6.43
CA GLY A 130 -0.93 7.01 -7.47
C GLY A 130 0.17 5.98 -7.30
N GLU A 131 1.27 6.19 -8.01
CA GLU A 131 2.47 5.35 -7.99
C GLU A 131 3.64 6.12 -7.37
N PRO A 132 3.97 5.91 -6.08
CA PRO A 132 4.97 6.70 -5.36
C PRO A 132 6.37 6.69 -6.00
N THR A 133 6.74 5.62 -6.73
CA THR A 133 8.03 5.55 -7.43
C THR A 133 8.15 6.55 -8.59
N LEU A 134 7.09 7.29 -8.92
CA LEU A 134 7.15 8.40 -9.88
C LEU A 134 7.67 9.70 -9.25
N TYR A 135 7.80 9.78 -7.93
CA TYR A 135 8.48 10.91 -7.28
C TYR A 135 10.00 10.74 -7.41
N PRO A 136 10.70 11.66 -8.09
CA PRO A 136 12.11 11.47 -8.43
C PRO A 136 13.06 11.53 -7.23
N ARG A 137 12.64 12.15 -6.11
CA ARG A 137 13.44 12.34 -4.89
C ARG A 137 12.96 11.43 -3.75
N LEU A 138 12.44 10.24 -4.07
CA LEU A 138 11.85 9.32 -3.09
C LEU A 138 12.87 8.81 -2.06
N GLY A 139 14.12 8.57 -2.46
CA GLY A 139 15.20 8.20 -1.54
C GLY A 139 15.45 9.28 -0.48
N GLU A 140 15.64 10.54 -0.92
CA GLU A 140 15.80 11.69 -0.04
C GLU A 140 14.60 11.87 0.93
N PHE A 141 13.38 11.56 0.48
CA PHE A 141 12.20 11.58 1.33
C PHE A 141 12.26 10.51 2.43
N PHE A 142 12.69 9.28 2.11
CA PHE A 142 12.88 8.25 3.11
C PHE A 142 14.04 8.54 4.05
N GLU A 143 15.13 9.13 3.55
CA GLU A 143 16.22 9.61 4.39
C GLU A 143 15.71 10.64 5.42
N ALA A 144 14.91 11.62 5.00
CA ALA A 144 14.29 12.59 5.90
C ALA A 144 13.38 11.93 6.94
N CYS A 145 12.60 10.92 6.55
CA CYS A 145 11.77 10.15 7.48
C CYS A 145 12.63 9.40 8.53
N HIS A 146 13.71 8.74 8.08
CA HIS A 146 14.61 7.97 8.95
C HIS A 146 15.39 8.87 9.91
N LYS A 147 15.84 10.05 9.47
CA LYS A 147 16.46 11.07 10.34
C LYS A 147 15.53 11.53 11.48
N ARG A 148 14.21 11.42 11.29
CA ARG A 148 13.19 11.69 12.31
C ARG A 148 12.83 10.45 13.15
N GLY A 149 13.50 9.32 12.93
CA GLY A 149 13.22 8.06 13.63
C GLY A 149 11.89 7.42 13.25
N MET A 150 11.38 7.68 12.05
CA MET A 150 10.15 7.07 11.54
C MET A 150 10.49 5.84 10.68
N THR A 151 9.69 4.78 10.77
CA THR A 151 9.78 3.66 9.81
C THR A 151 8.98 3.97 8.54
N THR A 152 9.45 3.47 7.40
CA THR A 152 8.90 3.80 6.09
C THR A 152 8.34 2.57 5.37
N PHE A 153 7.17 2.72 4.78
CA PHE A 153 6.48 1.70 4.01
C PHE A 153 6.20 2.21 2.60
N LEU A 154 6.82 1.59 1.60
CA LEU A 154 6.55 1.89 0.19
C LEU A 154 5.58 0.85 -0.36
N VAL A 155 4.50 1.29 -1.01
CA VAL A 155 3.63 0.40 -1.79
C VAL A 155 3.67 0.86 -3.24
N THR A 156 4.28 0.05 -4.10
CA THR A 156 4.38 0.27 -5.54
C THR A 156 3.60 -0.78 -6.32
N ASN A 157 3.17 -0.45 -7.53
CA ASN A 157 2.63 -1.37 -8.52
C ASN A 157 3.71 -2.08 -9.34
N GLY A 158 4.99 -1.79 -9.09
CA GLY A 158 6.16 -2.46 -9.67
C GLY A 158 6.48 -2.06 -11.10
N THR A 159 5.89 -1.00 -11.64
CA THR A 159 6.12 -0.59 -13.05
C THR A 159 7.25 0.41 -13.24
N ASN A 160 8.04 0.68 -12.19
CA ASN A 160 9.23 1.54 -12.28
C ASN A 160 10.47 0.86 -11.64
N PRO A 161 11.00 -0.21 -12.25
CA PRO A 161 12.15 -0.96 -11.70
C PRO A 161 13.37 -0.06 -11.49
N GLU A 162 13.67 0.85 -12.41
CA GLU A 162 14.82 1.76 -12.31
C GLU A 162 14.78 2.64 -11.05
N ALA A 163 13.58 3.05 -10.60
CA ALA A 163 13.45 3.82 -9.37
C ALA A 163 13.75 2.96 -8.13
N LEU A 164 13.45 1.66 -8.16
CA LEU A 164 13.77 0.74 -7.07
C LEU A 164 15.26 0.38 -7.04
N GLU A 165 15.89 0.21 -8.20
CA GLU A 165 17.33 -0.04 -8.33
C GLU A 165 18.17 1.12 -7.76
N LYS A 166 17.69 2.36 -7.92
CA LYS A 166 18.37 3.58 -7.46
C LYS A 166 17.91 4.05 -6.08
N LEU A 167 16.95 3.35 -5.45
CA LEU A 167 16.33 3.83 -4.22
C LEU A 167 17.28 3.64 -3.04
N ASP A 168 17.82 4.74 -2.55
CA ASP A 168 18.69 4.78 -1.38
C ASP A 168 18.33 5.99 -0.48
N PRO A 169 18.06 5.80 0.83
CA PRO A 169 17.90 4.50 1.51
C PRO A 169 16.64 3.76 1.04
N LEU A 170 16.70 2.43 1.12
CA LEU A 170 15.54 1.56 0.97
C LEU A 170 14.51 1.80 2.10
N PRO A 171 13.21 1.56 1.87
CA PRO A 171 12.20 1.70 2.92
C PRO A 171 12.42 0.65 4.03
N THR A 172 11.82 0.84 5.20
CA THR A 172 11.80 -0.22 6.24
C THR A 172 11.09 -1.48 5.76
N GLN A 173 10.03 -1.32 4.95
CA GLN A 173 9.35 -2.45 4.29
C GLN A 173 8.81 -2.02 2.92
N LEU A 174 9.23 -2.75 1.87
CA LEU A 174 8.81 -2.59 0.49
C LEU A 174 7.66 -3.53 0.16
N TYR A 175 6.58 -2.98 -0.40
CA TYR A 175 5.46 -3.74 -0.95
C TYR A 175 5.40 -3.59 -2.47
N VAL A 176 5.35 -4.71 -3.18
CA VAL A 176 4.99 -4.73 -4.60
C VAL A 176 3.62 -5.38 -4.76
N SER A 177 2.70 -4.64 -5.40
CA SER A 177 1.34 -5.11 -5.64
C SER A 177 1.29 -5.98 -6.92
N VAL A 178 1.40 -7.29 -6.77
CA VAL A 178 1.26 -8.26 -7.87
C VAL A 178 -0.19 -8.69 -7.95
N VAL A 179 -0.97 -7.98 -8.77
CA VAL A 179 -2.42 -8.19 -8.84
C VAL A 179 -2.81 -9.17 -9.94
N ALA A 180 -2.03 -9.36 -10.99
CA ALA A 180 -2.38 -10.26 -12.06
C ALA A 180 -1.41 -11.45 -12.13
N PRO A 181 -1.90 -12.68 -12.34
CA PRO A 181 -1.05 -13.87 -12.47
C PRO A 181 -0.33 -13.93 -13.82
N ASN A 182 -0.88 -13.27 -14.85
CA ASN A 182 -0.30 -13.24 -16.19
C ASN A 182 -0.60 -11.92 -16.92
N LYS A 183 0.04 -11.73 -18.09
CA LYS A 183 -0.06 -10.51 -18.92
C LYS A 183 -1.48 -10.22 -19.39
N GLU A 184 -2.28 -11.25 -19.67
CA GLU A 184 -3.66 -11.06 -20.14
C GLU A 184 -4.54 -10.47 -19.04
N VAL A 185 -4.52 -11.07 -17.85
CA VAL A 185 -5.25 -10.57 -16.68
C VAL A 185 -4.73 -9.19 -16.30
N TYR A 186 -3.43 -8.94 -16.38
CA TYR A 186 -2.82 -7.64 -16.09
C TYR A 186 -3.39 -6.53 -16.97
N LYS A 187 -3.41 -6.74 -18.29
CA LYS A 187 -3.94 -5.76 -19.25
C LYS A 187 -5.39 -5.40 -18.95
N ARG A 188 -6.21 -6.40 -18.61
CA ARG A 188 -7.65 -6.21 -18.39
C ARG A 188 -7.97 -5.62 -17.02
N LEU A 189 -7.32 -6.11 -15.96
CA LEU A 189 -7.62 -5.75 -14.57
C LEU A 189 -6.88 -4.48 -14.10
N CYS A 190 -5.59 -4.35 -14.45
CA CYS A 190 -4.76 -3.22 -14.05
C CYS A 190 -4.84 -2.05 -15.03
N ARG A 191 -5.24 -2.29 -16.29
CA ARG A 191 -5.38 -1.27 -17.35
C ARG A 191 -4.18 -0.32 -17.39
N PRO A 192 -2.99 -0.81 -17.77
CA PRO A 192 -1.78 0.00 -17.76
C PRO A 192 -1.91 1.20 -18.70
N ASN A 193 -1.37 2.33 -18.26
CA ASN A 193 -1.22 3.58 -19.04
C ASN A 193 0.13 3.65 -19.76
N ILE A 194 0.94 2.60 -19.66
CA ILE A 194 2.24 2.46 -20.31
C ILE A 194 2.27 1.15 -21.11
N PRO A 195 2.98 1.10 -22.25
CA PRO A 195 2.90 -0.03 -23.18
C PRO A 195 3.51 -1.33 -22.62
N ASP A 196 4.57 -1.21 -21.80
CA ASP A 196 5.43 -2.29 -21.32
C ASP A 196 5.28 -2.54 -19.80
N GLY A 197 4.13 -2.16 -19.22
CA GLY A 197 3.95 -2.22 -17.77
C GLY A 197 4.05 -3.63 -17.17
N TRP A 198 3.68 -4.67 -17.93
CA TRP A 198 3.85 -6.06 -17.47
C TRP A 198 5.33 -6.45 -17.45
N GLU A 199 6.06 -6.11 -18.50
CA GLU A 199 7.50 -6.38 -18.63
C GLU A 199 8.28 -5.63 -17.54
N LYS A 200 7.90 -4.39 -17.23
CA LYS A 200 8.49 -3.64 -16.11
C LYS A 200 8.19 -4.27 -14.75
N LEU A 201 6.98 -4.79 -14.55
CA LEU A 201 6.68 -5.57 -13.34
C LEU A 201 7.57 -6.81 -13.25
N GLN A 202 7.75 -7.56 -14.34
CA GLN A 202 8.63 -8.73 -14.37
C GLN A 202 10.07 -8.38 -13.99
N LYS A 203 10.61 -7.27 -14.52
CA LYS A 203 11.93 -6.76 -14.14
C LYS A 203 12.00 -6.38 -12.67
N THR A 204 10.97 -5.71 -12.15
CA THR A 204 10.87 -5.42 -10.71
C THR A 204 10.95 -6.70 -9.90
N LEU A 205 10.18 -7.74 -10.24
CA LEU A 205 10.22 -9.01 -9.51
C LEU A 205 11.61 -9.66 -9.56
N GLU A 206 12.34 -9.53 -10.67
CA GLU A 206 13.72 -10.07 -10.80
C GLU A 206 14.74 -9.36 -9.91
N ILE A 207 14.59 -8.05 -9.66
CA ILE A 207 15.53 -7.30 -8.81
C ILE A 207 15.19 -7.37 -7.32
N LEU A 208 13.97 -7.75 -6.94
CA LEU A 208 13.57 -7.78 -5.53
C LEU A 208 14.55 -8.57 -4.63
N PRO A 209 15.03 -9.77 -5.00
CA PRO A 209 15.95 -10.52 -4.16
C PRO A 209 17.28 -9.82 -3.83
N SER A 210 17.71 -8.82 -4.62
CA SER A 210 18.96 -8.08 -4.36
C SER A 210 18.77 -6.86 -3.45
N LEU A 211 17.53 -6.48 -3.12
CA LEU A 211 17.25 -5.32 -2.27
C LEU A 211 17.30 -5.73 -0.78
N GLU A 212 18.20 -5.12 -0.02
CA GLU A 212 18.40 -5.40 1.41
C GLU A 212 17.34 -4.71 2.30
N THR A 213 16.07 -5.08 2.10
CA THR A 213 14.93 -4.62 2.90
C THR A 213 13.90 -5.72 3.11
N ARG A 214 12.91 -5.49 3.99
CA ARG A 214 11.77 -6.39 4.16
C ARG A 214 10.86 -6.27 2.94
N ILE A 215 10.75 -7.35 2.17
CA ILE A 215 9.94 -7.36 0.94
C ILE A 215 8.64 -8.11 1.16
N VAL A 216 7.54 -7.50 0.71
CA VAL A 216 6.20 -8.07 0.71
C VAL A 216 5.62 -8.07 -0.69
N ILE A 217 5.19 -9.23 -1.18
CA ILE A 217 4.30 -9.28 -2.34
C ILE A 217 2.86 -9.26 -1.84
N ARG A 218 2.04 -8.36 -2.38
CA ARG A 218 0.62 -8.30 -2.03
C ARG A 218 -0.25 -8.60 -3.23
N HIS A 219 -1.00 -9.69 -3.15
CA HIS A 219 -2.02 -10.04 -4.14
C HIS A 219 -3.36 -9.45 -3.73
N THR A 220 -3.86 -8.50 -4.51
CA THR A 220 -5.25 -8.03 -4.33
C THR A 220 -6.18 -8.94 -5.14
N LEU A 221 -6.86 -9.84 -4.44
CA LEU A 221 -7.73 -10.86 -5.01
C LEU A 221 -9.12 -10.29 -5.32
N VAL A 222 -9.57 -10.50 -6.54
CA VAL A 222 -10.83 -10.03 -7.12
C VAL A 222 -11.52 -11.25 -7.72
N ASP A 223 -12.70 -11.60 -7.18
CA ASP A 223 -13.50 -12.71 -7.66
C ASP A 223 -13.89 -12.48 -9.13
N GLU A 224 -13.91 -13.56 -9.92
CA GLU A 224 -14.07 -13.58 -11.38
C GLU A 224 -12.90 -13.07 -12.22
N TRP A 225 -11.85 -12.54 -11.60
CA TRP A 225 -10.70 -11.99 -12.33
C TRP A 225 -9.41 -12.77 -12.12
N ASN A 226 -8.93 -12.81 -10.89
CA ASN A 226 -7.61 -13.38 -10.55
C ASN A 226 -7.67 -14.36 -9.36
N ASN A 227 -8.80 -14.44 -8.67
CA ASN A 227 -8.99 -15.30 -7.51
C ASN A 227 -9.60 -16.66 -7.90
N LYS A 228 -8.84 -17.48 -8.65
CA LYS A 228 -9.25 -18.82 -9.09
C LYS A 228 -8.07 -19.78 -9.03
N ASP A 229 -8.35 -21.03 -8.67
CA ASP A 229 -7.41 -22.15 -8.57
C ASP A 229 -6.45 -22.29 -9.74
N LYS A 230 -6.95 -22.09 -10.96
CA LYS A 230 -6.15 -22.17 -12.20
C LYS A 230 -4.99 -21.18 -12.25
N TYR A 231 -5.04 -20.10 -11.46
CA TYR A 231 -4.03 -19.05 -11.44
C TYR A 231 -2.94 -19.28 -10.37
N ILE A 232 -3.09 -20.26 -9.47
CA ILE A 232 -2.12 -20.50 -8.39
C ILE A 232 -0.72 -20.73 -8.97
N LYS A 233 -0.57 -21.66 -9.93
CA LYS A 233 0.73 -21.96 -10.55
C LYS A 233 1.38 -20.76 -11.26
N GLU A 234 0.59 -19.80 -11.69
CA GLU A 234 1.11 -18.58 -12.32
C GLU A 234 1.60 -17.60 -11.25
N TYR A 235 0.88 -17.42 -10.15
CA TYR A 235 1.35 -16.65 -9.00
C TYR A 235 2.62 -17.24 -8.37
N VAL A 236 2.67 -18.57 -8.21
CA VAL A 236 3.86 -19.29 -7.71
C VAL A 236 5.11 -18.85 -8.50
N LYS A 237 5.06 -18.88 -9.83
CA LYS A 237 6.21 -18.46 -10.67
C LYS A 237 6.62 -16.99 -10.47
N LEU A 238 5.67 -16.11 -10.18
CA LEU A 238 5.96 -14.69 -9.90
C LEU A 238 6.61 -14.52 -8.52
N ASP A 239 6.12 -15.26 -7.53
CA ASP A 239 6.59 -15.18 -6.15
C ASP A 239 7.93 -15.90 -5.94
N GLU A 240 8.18 -17.01 -6.64
CA GLU A 240 9.50 -17.68 -6.69
C GLU A 240 10.56 -16.72 -7.20
N LYS A 241 10.26 -16.02 -8.30
CA LYS A 241 11.12 -14.99 -8.90
C LYS A 241 11.41 -13.86 -7.91
N ALA A 242 10.38 -13.36 -7.23
CA ALA A 242 10.50 -12.25 -6.29
C ALA A 242 11.14 -12.63 -4.94
N SER A 243 11.04 -13.89 -4.55
CA SER A 243 11.50 -14.47 -3.29
C SER A 243 11.24 -13.62 -2.03
N PRO A 244 10.01 -13.08 -1.85
CA PRO A 244 9.73 -12.11 -0.79
C PRO A 244 9.83 -12.71 0.61
N LEU A 245 10.02 -11.87 1.63
CA LEU A 245 9.95 -12.33 3.01
C LEU A 245 8.51 -12.69 3.42
N PHE A 246 7.53 -11.96 2.86
CA PHE A 246 6.11 -12.17 3.12
C PHE A 246 5.27 -12.09 1.85
N ILE A 247 4.15 -12.82 1.85
CA ILE A 247 3.10 -12.70 0.83
C ILE A 247 1.78 -12.38 1.54
N GLU A 248 1.07 -11.38 1.04
CA GLU A 248 -0.26 -10.96 1.54
C GLU A 248 -1.34 -11.18 0.48
N PRO A 249 -1.93 -12.39 0.38
CA PRO A 249 -3.19 -12.59 -0.33
C PRO A 249 -4.30 -11.84 0.42
N LYS A 250 -4.93 -10.88 -0.27
CA LYS A 250 -5.89 -9.96 0.33
C LYS A 250 -7.08 -9.73 -0.58
N ALA A 251 -8.30 -9.85 -0.06
CA ALA A 251 -9.49 -9.50 -0.82
C ALA A 251 -9.49 -8.01 -1.21
N PHE A 252 -9.88 -7.75 -2.45
CA PHE A 252 -10.48 -6.48 -2.83
C PHE A 252 -11.65 -6.15 -1.89
N VAL A 253 -11.87 -4.85 -1.64
CA VAL A 253 -13.02 -4.36 -0.87
C VAL A 253 -13.82 -3.40 -1.74
N PHE A 254 -15.14 -3.62 -1.81
CA PHE A 254 -16.06 -2.88 -2.68
C PHE A 254 -16.42 -1.48 -2.14
N VAL A 255 -15.54 -0.50 -2.35
CA VAL A 255 -15.66 0.85 -1.76
C VAL A 255 -15.09 1.93 -2.69
N GLY A 256 -15.52 3.17 -2.50
CA GLY A 256 -15.03 4.30 -3.29
C GLY A 256 -15.37 4.17 -4.78
N TYR A 257 -14.44 4.59 -5.63
CA TYR A 257 -14.65 4.66 -7.09
C TYR A 257 -14.68 3.29 -7.76
N SER A 258 -14.17 2.22 -7.13
CA SER A 258 -14.24 0.86 -7.70
C SER A 258 -15.69 0.41 -7.90
N ARG A 259 -16.63 0.99 -7.13
CA ARG A 259 -18.08 0.77 -7.26
C ARG A 259 -18.67 1.18 -8.61
N LYS A 260 -17.96 1.97 -9.40
CA LYS A 260 -18.34 2.35 -10.77
C LYS A 260 -17.90 1.33 -11.83
N ARG A 261 -17.10 0.32 -11.45
CA ARG A 261 -16.41 -0.59 -12.39
C ARG A 261 -16.55 -2.07 -12.04
N LEU A 262 -16.69 -2.37 -10.76
CA LEU A 262 -16.90 -3.71 -10.23
C LEU A 262 -18.23 -3.78 -9.49
N THR A 263 -18.58 -4.97 -9.01
CA THR A 263 -19.76 -5.22 -8.19
C THR A 263 -19.36 -5.82 -6.84
N ILE A 264 -20.31 -5.90 -5.91
CA ILE A 264 -20.09 -6.58 -4.61
C ILE A 264 -19.71 -8.05 -4.79
N ALA A 265 -20.16 -8.71 -5.86
CA ALA A 265 -19.84 -10.11 -6.16
C ALA A 265 -18.36 -10.32 -6.49
N ASN A 266 -17.63 -9.26 -6.89
CA ASN A 266 -16.19 -9.33 -7.14
C ASN A 266 -15.35 -9.27 -5.85
N MET A 267 -15.98 -9.13 -4.67
CA MET A 267 -15.31 -9.01 -3.37
C MET A 267 -15.20 -10.38 -2.70
N PRO A 268 -14.03 -11.06 -2.72
CA PRO A 268 -13.91 -12.40 -2.16
C PRO A 268 -14.25 -12.45 -0.68
N SER A 269 -14.83 -13.56 -0.22
CA SER A 269 -14.96 -13.85 1.21
C SER A 269 -13.59 -14.15 1.82
N HIS A 270 -13.46 -13.97 3.13
CA HIS A 270 -12.22 -14.32 3.83
C HIS A 270 -11.84 -15.79 3.65
N ALA A 271 -12.82 -16.70 3.70
CA ALA A 271 -12.60 -18.13 3.47
C ALA A 271 -11.97 -18.41 2.10
N LYS A 272 -12.43 -17.74 1.03
CA LYS A 272 -11.82 -17.87 -0.30
C LYS A 272 -10.37 -17.37 -0.34
N VAL A 273 -10.09 -16.25 0.32
CA VAL A 273 -8.71 -15.72 0.44
C VAL A 273 -7.82 -16.69 1.21
N LYS A 274 -8.32 -17.30 2.28
CA LYS A 274 -7.60 -18.29 3.06
C LYS A 274 -7.24 -19.52 2.23
N ILE A 275 -8.22 -20.12 1.55
CA ILE A 275 -8.01 -21.28 0.66
C ILE A 275 -6.97 -20.95 -0.43
N PHE A 276 -7.07 -19.75 -1.03
CA PHE A 276 -6.08 -19.30 -2.01
C PHE A 276 -4.68 -19.22 -1.39
N GLY A 277 -4.56 -18.61 -0.22
CA GLY A 277 -3.29 -18.44 0.48
C GLY A 277 -2.66 -19.76 0.95
N GLU A 278 -3.47 -20.69 1.47
CA GLU A 278 -3.00 -22.03 1.88
C GLU A 278 -2.41 -22.81 0.71
N ARG A 279 -3.08 -22.78 -0.45
CA ARG A 279 -2.59 -23.46 -1.66
C ARG A 279 -1.35 -22.79 -2.26
N LEU A 280 -1.29 -21.46 -2.22
CA LEU A 280 -0.10 -20.73 -2.64
C LEU A 280 1.09 -21.03 -1.72
N ALA A 281 0.85 -21.12 -0.41
CA ALA A 281 1.86 -21.46 0.59
C ALA A 281 2.40 -22.88 0.41
N GLU A 282 1.51 -23.86 0.18
CA GLU A 282 1.87 -25.26 -0.07
C GLU A 282 2.80 -25.40 -1.28
N GLU A 283 2.45 -24.78 -2.41
CA GLU A 283 3.24 -24.86 -3.65
C GLU A 283 4.59 -24.11 -3.53
N LEU A 284 4.66 -23.02 -2.77
CA LEU A 284 5.89 -22.24 -2.56
C LEU A 284 6.78 -22.74 -1.40
N GLY A 285 6.27 -23.63 -0.55
CA GLY A 285 6.92 -23.99 0.71
C GLY A 285 6.97 -22.85 1.74
N TYR A 286 6.02 -21.92 1.70
CA TYR A 286 5.89 -20.84 2.70
C TYR A 286 5.03 -21.30 3.88
N PHE A 287 5.20 -20.66 5.03
CA PHE A 287 4.37 -20.90 6.20
C PHE A 287 3.13 -19.98 6.17
N PHE A 288 1.95 -20.55 6.41
CA PHE A 288 0.78 -19.76 6.78
C PHE A 288 1.01 -19.20 8.19
N ALA A 289 1.32 -17.91 8.27
CA ALA A 289 1.80 -17.29 9.49
C ALA A 289 0.66 -16.69 10.34
N ASP A 290 -0.32 -16.04 9.71
CA ASP A 290 -1.43 -15.38 10.41
C ASP A 290 -2.58 -15.04 9.45
N GLU A 291 -3.71 -14.62 9.99
CA GLU A 291 -4.86 -14.12 9.24
C GLU A 291 -5.60 -12.98 9.96
N LYS A 292 -6.23 -12.10 9.19
CA LYS A 292 -7.07 -11.02 9.73
C LYS A 292 -8.42 -10.98 9.00
N PRO A 293 -9.46 -11.67 9.53
CA PRO A 293 -10.75 -11.80 8.85
C PRO A 293 -11.47 -10.48 8.54
N ASP A 294 -11.41 -9.49 9.43
CA ASP A 294 -12.06 -8.19 9.23
C ASP A 294 -11.40 -7.34 8.12
N SER A 295 -10.16 -7.68 7.76
CA SER A 295 -9.41 -7.12 6.62
C SER A 295 -9.33 -8.08 5.43
N ARG A 296 -9.90 -9.29 5.55
CA ARG A 296 -9.92 -10.36 4.54
C ARG A 296 -8.54 -10.63 3.92
N VAL A 297 -7.56 -10.83 4.79
CA VAL A 297 -6.16 -10.99 4.41
C VAL A 297 -5.54 -12.12 5.19
N VAL A 298 -4.65 -12.86 4.54
CA VAL A 298 -3.77 -13.84 5.18
C VAL A 298 -2.32 -13.40 5.00
N LEU A 299 -1.46 -13.87 5.89
CA LEU A 299 -0.03 -13.65 5.86
C LEU A 299 0.67 -14.98 5.62
N LEU A 300 1.43 -15.04 4.54
CA LEU A 300 2.38 -16.12 4.31
C LEU A 300 3.78 -15.58 4.60
N SER A 301 4.64 -16.40 5.21
CA SER A 301 6.02 -16.02 5.51
C SER A 301 7.00 -17.09 5.06
N LYS A 302 8.15 -16.63 4.55
CA LYS A 302 9.28 -17.49 4.21
C LYS A 302 9.87 -18.17 5.46
N ASN A 303 9.72 -17.54 6.63
CA ASN A 303 10.22 -18.03 7.90
C ASN A 303 9.08 -18.46 8.83
N LYS A 304 9.31 -19.49 9.65
CA LYS A 304 8.31 -19.99 10.60
C LYS A 304 7.92 -18.97 11.68
N LYS A 305 8.86 -18.09 12.07
CA LYS A 305 8.61 -17.00 13.02
C LYS A 305 8.63 -15.67 12.30
N VAL A 306 7.56 -14.90 12.43
CA VAL A 306 7.46 -13.54 11.89
C VAL A 306 8.18 -12.57 12.82
N GLU A 307 9.21 -11.91 12.30
CA GLU A 307 9.85 -10.81 13.00
C GLU A 307 9.00 -9.54 12.87
N ARG A 308 8.61 -8.97 14.00
CA ARG A 308 7.86 -7.72 14.08
C ARG A 308 8.81 -6.52 14.04
N ILE A 309 8.34 -5.41 13.47
CA ILE A 309 9.11 -4.16 13.28
C ILE A 309 9.29 -3.45 14.62
N ASP A 310 8.21 -3.34 15.39
CA ASP A 310 8.28 -2.80 16.73
C ASP A 310 8.67 -3.94 17.68
N LYS A 311 9.95 -3.98 18.07
CA LYS A 311 10.34 -4.65 19.31
C LYS A 311 9.70 -3.84 20.43
N GLN A 312 8.56 -4.27 20.94
CA GLN A 312 8.16 -3.88 22.28
C GLN A 312 9.34 -4.27 23.19
N SER A 313 10.03 -3.25 23.68
CA SER A 313 10.97 -3.38 24.79
C SER A 313 10.17 -3.55 26.07
#